data_AF-A0A2D4QX26-F1
#
_entry.id   AF-A0A2D4QX26-F1
#
_cell.length_a   1.000
_cell.length_b   1.000
_cell.length_c   1.000
_cell.angle_alpha   90.00
_cell.angle_beta   90.00
_cell.angle_gamma   90.00
#
_symmetry.space_group_name_H-M   'P 1'
#
loop_
_entity.id
_entity.type
_entity.pdbx_description
1 polymer ?
#
loop_
_entity_poly.entity_id
_entity_poly.type
_entity_poly.pdbx_seq_one_letter_code
_entity_poly.pdbx_strand_id
1 'polypeptide(L)' 'MKTFKQLREARGKMPPGQHVKDMKIGKNKVMIHKDKGRFVVYIDNEKLDSYNTQAEAEKMGKEFIKQYKG' A
#
# COMPACT_ATOMS: atom_id res chain seq x y z
N MET A 1 -24.66 17.04 -11.69
CA MET A 1 -24.56 15.56 -11.77
C MET A 1 -23.12 15.18 -12.09
N LYS A 2 -22.50 14.29 -11.32
CA LYS A 2 -21.18 13.74 -11.65
C LYS A 2 -21.35 12.70 -12.77
N THR A 3 -20.55 12.79 -13.82
CA THR A 3 -20.68 11.89 -14.97
C THR A 3 -20.07 10.52 -14.67
N PHE A 4 -20.56 9.45 -15.32
CA PHE A 4 -20.04 8.09 -15.16
C PHE A 4 -18.53 7.96 -15.39
N LYS A 5 -17.95 8.87 -16.19
CA LYS A 5 -16.50 8.98 -16.42
C LYS A 5 -15.75 9.37 -15.15
N GLN A 6 -16.25 10.39 -14.42
CA GLN A 6 -15.68 10.84 -13.15
C GLN A 6 -15.83 9.79 -12.03
N LEU A 7 -16.91 9.01 -12.04
CA LEU A 7 -17.12 7.91 -11.10
C LEU A 7 -16.19 6.71 -11.38
N ARG A 8 -15.85 6.46 -12.65
CA ARG A 8 -14.92 5.39 -13.06
C ARG A 8 -13.46 5.77 -12.80
N GLU A 9 -13.09 7.04 -13.00
CA GLU A 9 -11.76 7.54 -12.64
C GLU A 9 -11.55 7.55 -11.12
N ALA A 10 -12.60 7.82 -10.33
CA ALA A 10 -12.55 7.75 -8.87
C ALA A 10 -12.45 6.33 -8.28
N ARG A 11 -12.87 5.29 -9.03
CA ARG A 11 -12.88 3.88 -8.56
C ARG A 11 -11.76 3.03 -9.15
N GLY A 12 -10.92 3.58 -10.03
CA GLY A 12 -10.21 2.76 -11.02
C GLY A 12 -8.77 2.34 -10.72
N LYS A 13 -8.02 2.92 -9.77
CA LYS A 13 -6.54 2.69 -9.77
C LYS A 13 -5.80 2.53 -8.44
N MET A 14 -6.41 2.67 -7.28
CA MET A 14 -5.67 2.52 -6.01
C MET A 14 -6.51 1.78 -4.96
N PRO A 15 -5.89 0.91 -4.14
CA PRO A 15 -6.49 0.39 -2.92
C PRO A 15 -7.18 1.50 -2.11
N PRO A 16 -8.28 1.22 -1.39
CA PRO A 16 -8.91 2.20 -0.53
C PRO A 16 -7.88 2.76 0.48
N GLY A 17 -7.75 4.08 0.52
CA GLY A 17 -6.80 4.78 1.38
C GLY A 17 -5.94 5.79 0.63
N GLN A 18 -5.42 6.78 1.37
CA GLN A 18 -4.48 7.76 0.83
C GLN A 18 -3.15 7.05 0.54
N HIS A 19 -2.70 7.01 -0.71
CA HIS A 19 -1.37 6.51 -1.05
C HIS A 19 -0.33 7.34 -0.29
N VAL A 20 0.42 6.70 0.61
CA VAL A 20 1.44 7.36 1.41
C VAL A 20 2.78 7.26 0.72
N LYS A 21 3.15 6.03 0.33
CA LYS A 21 4.49 5.73 -0.17
C LYS A 21 4.50 4.46 -1.00
N ASP A 22 5.15 4.50 -2.15
CA ASP A 22 5.56 3.31 -2.89
C ASP A 22 7.08 3.12 -2.79
N MET A 23 7.48 1.87 -2.66
CA MET A 23 8.87 1.46 -2.57
C MET A 23 9.04 0.17 -3.36
N LYS A 24 10.14 0.03 -4.08
CA LYS A 24 10.49 -1.24 -4.74
C LYS A 24 11.70 -1.84 -4.05
N ILE A 25 11.58 -3.09 -3.59
CA ILE A 25 12.66 -3.79 -2.89
C ILE A 25 13.01 -5.03 -3.71
N GLY A 26 14.04 -4.90 -4.54
CA GLY A 26 14.42 -5.92 -5.52
C GLY A 26 13.36 -6.08 -6.61
N LYS A 27 12.74 -7.27 -6.69
CA LYS A 27 11.69 -7.59 -7.67
C LYS A 27 10.28 -7.24 -7.16
N ASN A 28 10.11 -7.12 -5.84
CA ASN A 28 8.81 -6.99 -5.19
C ASN A 28 8.46 -5.52 -5.00
N LYS A 29 7.19 -5.16 -5.22
CA LYS A 29 6.67 -3.80 -5.05
C LYS A 29 5.98 -3.67 -3.70
N VAL A 30 6.45 -2.77 -2.85
CA VAL A 30 5.79 -2.41 -1.58
C VAL A 30 5.02 -1.11 -1.77
N MET A 31 3.75 -1.10 -1.36
CA MET A 31 2.93 0.10 -1.30
C MET A 31 2.43 0.29 0.12
N ILE A 32 2.37 1.54 0.58
CA ILE A 32 1.85 1.90 1.89
C ILE A 32 0.67 2.84 1.65
N HIS A 33 -0.50 2.43 2.11
CA HIS A 33 -1.74 3.21 2.04
C HIS A 33 -2.18 3.58 3.45
N LYS A 34 -2.66 4.81 3.65
CA LYS A 34 -3.26 5.23 4.91
C LYS A 34 -4.77 5.07 4.81
N ASP A 35 -5.32 4.13 5.55
CA ASP A 35 -6.75 3.90 5.67
C ASP A 35 -7.19 4.08 7.12
N LYS A 36 -8.19 4.94 7.35
CA LYS A 36 -8.79 5.21 8.68
C LYS A 36 -7.78 5.46 9.81
N GLY A 37 -6.66 6.14 9.49
CA GLY A 37 -5.61 6.48 10.47
C GLY A 37 -4.53 5.40 10.66
N ARG A 38 -4.64 4.23 10.00
CA ARG A 38 -3.62 3.17 10.00
C ARG A 38 -2.90 3.10 8.66
N PHE A 39 -1.66 2.64 8.69
CA PHE A 39 -0.80 2.45 7.52
C PHE A 39 -0.84 0.99 7.08
N VAL A 40 -1.60 0.71 6.05
CA VAL A 40 -1.72 -0.61 5.43
C VAL A 40 -0.57 -0.82 4.45
N VAL A 41 0.22 -1.86 4.66
CA VAL A 41 1.28 -2.30 3.76
C VAL A 41 0.70 -3.30 2.77
N TYR A 42 0.99 -3.08 1.50
CA TYR A 42 0.75 -4.00 0.40
C TYR A 42 2.07 -4.41 -0.21
N ILE A 43 2.23 -5.68 -0.56
CA ILE A 43 3.39 -6.22 -1.26
C ILE A 43 2.89 -6.96 -2.49
N ASP A 44 3.36 -6.57 -3.68
CA ASP A 44 2.92 -7.10 -4.98
C ASP A 44 1.39 -7.08 -5.18
N ASN A 45 0.74 -6.06 -4.62
CA ASN A 45 -0.72 -5.84 -4.58
C ASN A 45 -1.49 -6.74 -3.60
N GLU A 46 -0.80 -7.55 -2.80
CA GLU A 46 -1.38 -8.31 -1.70
C GLU A 46 -1.30 -7.51 -0.39
N LYS A 47 -2.38 -7.52 0.41
CA LYS A 47 -2.40 -6.82 1.70
C LYS A 47 -1.65 -7.64 2.73
N LEU A 48 -0.60 -7.06 3.32
CA LEU A 48 0.17 -7.69 4.38
C LEU A 48 -0.45 -7.43 5.76
N ASP A 49 -0.27 -6.22 6.28
CA ASP A 49 -0.75 -5.83 7.61
C ASP A 49 -0.93 -4.30 7.71
N SER A 50 -1.49 -3.83 8.84
CA SER A 50 -1.83 -2.44 9.10
C SER A 50 -1.22 -1.92 10.39
N TYR A 51 -0.29 -0.97 10.23
CA TYR A 51 0.54 -0.40 11.29
C TYR A 51 0.02 0.96 11.74
N ASN A 52 0.49 1.41 12.91
CA ASN A 52 0.09 2.72 13.44
C ASN A 52 0.94 3.86 12.88
N THR A 53 2.16 3.57 12.41
CA THR A 53 3.09 4.56 11.87
C THR A 53 3.66 4.14 10.53
N GLN A 54 4.04 5.14 9.71
CA GLN A 54 4.69 4.92 8.43
C GLN A 54 6.07 4.25 8.59
N ALA A 55 6.86 4.68 9.58
CA ALA A 55 8.21 4.14 9.80
C ALA A 55 8.18 2.64 10.12
N GLU A 56 7.21 2.21 10.93
CA GLU A 56 6.98 0.80 11.24
C GLU A 56 6.56 0.01 10.01
N ALA A 57 5.60 0.52 9.23
CA ALA A 57 5.17 -0.06 7.96
C ALA A 57 6.34 -0.26 6.97
N GLU A 58 7.23 0.73 6.86
CA GLU A 58 8.41 0.65 5.99
C GLU A 58 9.43 -0.40 6.47
N LYS A 59 9.70 -0.44 7.78
CA LYS A 59 10.63 -1.40 8.37
C LYS A 59 10.11 -2.82 8.21
N MET A 60 8.83 -3.05 8.51
CA MET A 60 8.20 -4.37 8.39
C MET A 60 8.10 -4.82 6.94
N GLY A 61 7.77 -3.93 5.99
CA GLY A 61 7.78 -4.27 4.57
C GLY A 61 9.17 -4.71 4.07
N LYS A 62 10.24 -4.09 4.56
CA LYS A 62 11.64 -4.49 4.27
C LYS A 62 11.98 -5.84 4.90
N GLU A 63 11.64 -6.02 6.17
CA GLU A 63 11.91 -7.26 6.92
C GLU A 63 11.18 -8.45 6.29
N PHE A 64 9.93 -8.27 5.88
CA PHE A 64 9.13 -9.30 5.23
C PHE A 64 9.74 -9.77 3.92
N ILE A 65 10.18 -8.85 3.05
CA ILE A 65 10.83 -9.22 1.78
C ILE A 65 12.17 -9.91 2.03
N LYS A 66 12.87 -9.55 3.10
CA LYS A 66 14.11 -10.23 3.50
C LYS A 66 13.83 -11.66 3.97
N GLN A 67 12.80 -11.87 4.79
CA GLN A 67 12.39 -13.21 5.24
C GLN A 67 11.85 -14.07 4.10
N TYR A 68 11.06 -13.51 3.17
CA TYR A 68 10.48 -14.26 2.05
C TYR A 68 11.52 -14.76 1.04
N LYS A 69 12.70 -14.13 0.99
CA LYS A 69 13.84 -14.56 0.15
C LYS A 69 14.79 -15.53 0.88
N GLY A 70 14.59 -15.73 2.18
CA GLY A 70 15.43 -16.57 3.03
C GLY A 70 15.01 -18.02 3.03
#